data_AF-A0A060CQQ2-F1
#
_entry.id   AF-A0A060CQQ2-F1
#
_cell.length_a   1.000
_cell.length_b   1.000
_cell.length_c   1.000
_cell.angle_alpha   90.00
_cell.angle_beta   90.00
_cell.angle_gamma   90.00
#
_symmetry.space_group_name_H-M   'P 1'
#
loop_
_entity.id
_entity.type
_entity.pdbx_description
1 polymer ?
#
loop_
_entity_poly.entity_id
_entity_poly.type
_entity_poly.pdbx_seq_one_letter_code
_entity_poly.pdbx_strand_id
1 'polypeptide(L)'
;NMDPQNENVVSLLQGSQDPFIVHIWKDAESLGRAKGMFRTVSYLYKEQLGNLMVTLRNTNPNFVRCIIPNHEKRAGKIDAPLVLDQLRCNGVLEGIRICRQGFPNRIPFQEFRQRYELLTPNVLTRFHDGKRLVRL
;
A
#
# COMPACT_ATOMS: atom_id res chain seq x y z
N ASN A 1 23.41 3.43 15.36
CA ASN A 1 22.65 2.23 14.95
C ASN A 1 22.75 1.05 15.93
N MET A 2 23.59 1.13 16.96
CA MET A 2 23.73 0.05 17.95
C MET A 2 22.77 0.18 19.14
N ASP A 3 22.15 1.36 19.31
CA ASP A 3 21.25 1.71 20.41
C ASP A 3 21.73 1.20 21.79
N PRO A 4 22.93 1.62 22.24
CA PRO A 4 23.51 1.09 23.47
C PRO A 4 22.73 1.58 24.69
N GLN A 5 22.38 0.67 25.59
CA GLN A 5 21.79 0.98 26.89
C GLN A 5 22.83 0.86 28.00
N ASN A 6 22.75 1.74 29.00
CA ASN A 6 23.58 1.65 30.20
C ASN A 6 23.05 0.55 31.12
N GLU A 7 23.85 -0.49 31.36
CA GLU A 7 23.47 -1.66 32.16
C GLU A 7 23.01 -1.27 33.58
N ASN A 8 23.64 -0.27 34.21
CA ASN A 8 23.23 0.19 35.54
C ASN A 8 21.83 0.81 35.54
N VAL A 9 21.47 1.51 34.47
CA VAL A 9 20.13 2.10 34.31
C VAL A 9 19.10 1.00 34.07
N VAL A 10 19.43 -0.01 33.27
CA VAL A 10 18.56 -1.18 33.05
C VAL A 10 18.29 -1.88 34.38
N SER A 11 19.33 -2.19 35.16
CA SER A 11 19.18 -2.84 36.47
C SER A 11 18.38 -2.00 37.47
N LEU A 12 18.60 -0.68 37.50
CA LEU A 12 17.84 0.24 38.36
C LEU A 12 16.34 0.21 38.03
N LEU A 13 15.99 0.28 36.75
CA LEU A 13 14.60 0.35 36.30
C LEU A 13 13.88 -1.00 36.43
N GLN A 14 14.58 -2.11 36.26
CA GLN A 14 14.06 -3.44 36.57
C GLN A 14 13.79 -3.64 38.08
N GLY A 15 14.48 -2.91 38.94
CA GLY A 15 14.27 -2.90 40.40
C GLY A 15 13.23 -1.87 40.89
N SER A 16 12.50 -1.22 40.00
CA SER A 16 11.46 -0.25 40.36
C SER A 16 10.34 -0.87 41.21
N GLN A 17 9.74 -0.07 42.10
CA GLN A 17 8.53 -0.48 42.83
C GLN A 17 7.25 -0.36 41.98
N ASP A 18 7.32 0.37 40.88
CA ASP A 18 6.21 0.52 39.94
C ASP A 18 6.13 -0.70 39.01
N PRO A 19 5.04 -1.48 39.02
CA PRO A 19 4.91 -2.69 38.20
C PRO A 19 4.95 -2.42 36.68
N PHE A 20 4.49 -1.26 36.23
CA PHE A 20 4.51 -0.88 34.82
C PHE A 20 5.94 -0.60 34.35
N ILE A 21 6.75 0.07 35.17
CA ILE A 21 8.17 0.28 34.88
C ILE A 21 8.92 -1.05 34.81
N VAL A 22 8.73 -1.94 35.77
CA VAL A 22 9.35 -3.28 35.74
C VAL A 22 8.94 -4.03 34.46
N HIS A 23 7.68 -3.91 34.04
CA HIS A 23 7.19 -4.58 32.84
C HIS A 23 7.86 -4.07 31.55
N ILE A 24 8.03 -2.75 31.38
CA ILE A 24 8.68 -2.17 30.19
C ILE A 24 10.12 -2.68 30.05
N TRP A 25 10.85 -2.83 31.16
CA TRP A 25 12.28 -3.14 31.16
C TRP A 25 12.60 -4.63 31.28
N LYS A 26 11.57 -5.49 31.29
CA LYS A 26 11.72 -6.94 31.44
C LYS A 26 12.60 -7.57 30.34
N ASP A 27 12.48 -7.07 29.10
CA ASP A 27 13.15 -7.63 27.92
C ASP A 27 14.32 -6.76 27.41
N ALA A 28 14.80 -5.81 28.21
CA ALA A 28 15.87 -4.89 27.84
C ALA A 28 17.18 -5.61 27.44
N GLU A 29 17.43 -6.81 27.98
CA GLU A 29 18.57 -7.65 27.61
C GLU A 29 18.36 -8.41 26.28
N SER A 30 17.12 -8.73 25.94
CA SER A 30 16.73 -9.52 24.76
C SER A 30 16.78 -8.70 23.47
N LEU A 31 16.42 -7.41 23.55
CA LEU A 31 16.25 -6.52 22.40
C LEU A 31 17.55 -6.15 21.67
N GLY A 32 18.73 -6.46 22.23
CA GLY A 32 20.02 -6.15 21.60
C GLY A 32 21.10 -7.23 21.73
N ARG A 33 20.90 -8.26 22.55
CA ARG A 33 21.93 -9.27 22.85
C ARG A 33 21.36 -10.69 22.84
N ALA A 34 21.02 -11.18 21.65
CA ALA A 34 21.06 -12.62 21.44
C ALA A 34 22.54 -13.06 21.60
N LYS A 35 22.82 -13.83 22.66
CA LYS A 35 24.14 -14.34 23.08
C LYS A 35 25.20 -14.32 21.96
N GLY A 36 26.09 -13.32 22.01
CA GLY A 36 27.31 -13.25 21.19
C GLY A 36 27.24 -12.42 19.90
N MET A 37 26.08 -11.93 19.47
CA MET A 37 25.98 -11.12 18.25
C MET A 37 25.17 -9.84 18.50
N PHE A 38 25.85 -8.69 18.54
CA PHE A 38 25.18 -7.40 18.60
C PHE A 38 24.35 -7.17 17.33
N ARG A 39 23.03 -7.15 17.47
CA ARG A 39 22.13 -6.81 16.37
C ARG A 39 22.00 -5.29 16.29
N THR A 40 22.28 -4.72 15.13
CA THR A 40 22.02 -3.30 14.89
C THR A 40 20.52 -3.04 14.74
N VAL A 41 20.06 -1.82 15.02
CA VAL A 41 18.67 -1.40 14.79
C VAL A 41 18.29 -1.60 13.32
N SER A 42 19.20 -1.34 12.36
CA SER A 42 18.93 -1.64 10.95
C SER A 42 18.78 -3.13 10.64
N TYR A 43 19.53 -4.02 11.31
CA TYR A 43 19.37 -5.45 11.11
C TYR A 43 18.01 -5.92 11.61
N LEU A 44 17.61 -5.47 12.80
CA LEU A 44 16.29 -5.76 13.37
C LEU A 44 15.17 -5.27 12.44
N TYR A 45 15.26 -4.03 11.95
CA TYR A 45 14.29 -3.48 11.01
C TYR A 45 14.23 -4.27 9.69
N LYS A 46 15.40 -4.69 9.17
CA LYS A 46 15.47 -5.53 7.96
C LYS A 46 14.75 -6.86 8.16
N GLU A 47 14.93 -7.50 9.31
CA GLU A 47 14.25 -8.76 9.66
C GLU A 47 12.73 -8.56 9.78
N GLN A 48 12.31 -7.52 10.51
CA GLN A 48 10.90 -7.16 10.67
C GLN A 48 10.22 -6.85 9.33
N LEU A 49 10.88 -6.06 8.47
CA LEU A 49 10.40 -5.77 7.11
C LEU A 49 10.32 -7.05 6.27
N GLY A 50 11.32 -7.92 6.36
CA GLY A 50 11.32 -9.23 5.68
C GLY A 50 10.11 -10.07 6.06
N ASN A 51 9.81 -10.18 7.35
CA ASN A 51 8.66 -10.90 7.87
C ASN A 51 7.34 -10.29 7.39
N LEU A 52 7.21 -8.97 7.44
CA LEU A 52 6.04 -8.26 6.91
C LEU A 52 5.82 -8.57 5.41
N MET A 53 6.89 -8.56 4.61
CA MET A 53 6.79 -8.86 3.17
C MET A 53 6.36 -10.30 2.91
N VAL A 54 6.79 -11.27 3.74
CA VAL A 54 6.30 -12.66 3.65
C VAL A 54 4.81 -12.72 3.93
N THR A 55 4.33 -12.06 4.98
CA THR A 55 2.90 -12.00 5.30
C THR A 55 2.09 -11.39 4.15
N LEU A 56 2.51 -10.22 3.63
CA LEU A 56 1.79 -9.54 2.55
C LEU A 56 1.74 -10.36 1.25
N ARG A 57 2.82 -11.08 0.91
CA ARG A 57 2.86 -11.95 -0.28
C ARG A 57 1.87 -13.11 -0.21
N ASN A 58 1.44 -13.51 0.98
CA ASN A 58 0.46 -14.58 1.20
C ASN A 58 -0.99 -14.05 1.24
N THR A 59 -1.27 -12.89 0.65
CA THR A 59 -2.60 -12.27 0.61
C THR A 59 -2.96 -11.83 -0.81
N ASN A 60 -4.22 -11.42 -1.01
CA ASN A 60 -4.62 -10.67 -2.20
C ASN A 60 -4.48 -9.16 -1.93
N PRO A 61 -3.49 -8.48 -2.52
CA PRO A 61 -3.19 -7.09 -2.16
C PRO A 61 -4.21 -6.12 -2.76
N ASN A 62 -4.64 -5.17 -1.95
CA ASN A 62 -5.43 -4.01 -2.39
C ASN A 62 -4.67 -2.75 -2.01
N PHE A 63 -4.56 -1.79 -2.93
CA PHE A 63 -3.72 -0.60 -2.75
C PHE A 63 -4.59 0.65 -2.64
N VAL A 64 -4.40 1.41 -1.56
CA VAL A 64 -4.98 2.76 -1.38
C VAL A 64 -3.85 3.78 -1.43
N ARG A 65 -4.00 4.82 -2.24
CA ARG A 65 -3.04 5.93 -2.35
C ARG A 65 -3.70 7.21 -1.82
N CYS A 66 -3.26 7.66 -0.65
CA CYS A 66 -3.69 8.94 -0.10
C CYS A 66 -3.00 10.09 -0.84
N ILE A 67 -3.73 11.19 -1.04
CA ILE A 67 -3.24 12.40 -1.70
C ILE A 67 -3.47 13.59 -0.78
N ILE A 68 -2.41 14.34 -0.51
CA ILE A 68 -2.48 15.61 0.22
C ILE A 68 -2.91 16.70 -0.78
N PRO A 69 -4.03 17.39 -0.54
CA PRO A 69 -4.55 18.38 -1.49
C PRO A 69 -3.80 19.71 -1.42
N ASN A 70 -3.20 20.07 -0.28
CA ASN A 70 -2.38 21.28 -0.08
C ASN A 70 -1.58 21.17 1.24
N HIS A 71 -0.48 21.92 1.38
CA HIS A 71 0.32 21.96 2.61
C HIS A 71 -0.28 22.81 3.74
N GLU A 72 -1.19 23.73 3.42
CA GLU A 72 -1.85 24.60 4.40
C GLU A 72 -2.90 23.88 5.26
N LYS A 73 -3.18 22.60 4.98
CA LYS A 73 -4.23 21.80 5.63
C LYS A 73 -5.62 22.45 5.51
N ARG A 74 -5.85 23.22 4.45
CA ARG A 74 -7.11 23.94 4.20
C ARG A 74 -8.10 23.08 3.43
N ALA A 75 -9.33 22.97 3.92
CA ALA A 75 -10.41 22.30 3.20
C ALA A 75 -10.78 23.07 1.91
N GLY A 76 -11.21 22.34 0.87
CA GLY A 76 -11.66 22.93 -0.41
C GLY A 76 -10.56 23.55 -1.28
N LYS A 77 -9.29 23.52 -0.86
CA LYS A 77 -8.15 24.00 -1.63
C LYS A 77 -7.38 22.84 -2.24
N ILE A 78 -7.12 22.89 -3.55
CA ILE A 78 -6.27 21.93 -4.26
C ILE A 78 -5.08 22.67 -4.87
N ASP A 79 -3.88 22.21 -4.54
CA ASP A 79 -2.62 22.61 -5.15
C ASP A 79 -2.27 21.58 -6.25
N ALA A 80 -2.47 21.97 -7.51
CA ALA A 80 -2.33 21.06 -8.64
C ALA A 80 -0.89 20.54 -8.84
N PRO A 81 0.17 21.36 -8.81
CA PRO A 81 1.55 20.87 -8.81
C PRO A 81 1.83 19.79 -7.76
N LEU A 82 1.45 20.05 -6.50
CA LEU A 82 1.64 19.10 -5.39
C LEU A 82 0.91 17.77 -5.63
N VAL A 83 -0.34 17.82 -6.09
CA VAL A 83 -1.13 16.62 -6.37
C VAL A 83 -0.53 15.84 -7.54
N LEU A 84 -0.13 16.52 -8.62
CA LEU A 84 0.46 15.87 -9.79
C LEU A 84 1.77 15.14 -9.45
N ASP A 85 2.62 15.75 -8.62
CA ASP A 85 3.87 15.11 -8.19
C ASP A 85 3.62 13.87 -7.33
N GLN A 86 2.64 13.92 -6.42
CA GLN A 86 2.21 12.72 -5.68
C GLN A 86 1.68 11.63 -6.61
N LEU A 87 0.87 11.96 -7.61
CA LEU A 87 0.33 10.96 -8.56
C LEU A 87 1.44 10.28 -9.38
N ARG A 88 2.52 11.00 -9.70
CA ARG A 88 3.71 10.44 -10.35
C ARG A 88 4.50 9.56 -9.39
N CYS A 89 4.92 10.09 -8.25
CA CYS A 89 5.79 9.42 -7.29
C CYS A 89 5.12 8.21 -6.61
N ASN A 90 3.81 8.27 -6.37
CA ASN A 90 3.04 7.15 -5.80
C ASN A 90 2.70 6.06 -6.84
N GLY A 91 3.13 6.24 -8.10
CA GLY A 91 2.93 5.29 -9.18
C GLY A 91 1.50 5.20 -9.69
N VAL A 92 0.64 6.19 -9.39
CA VAL A 92 -0.77 6.18 -9.86
C VAL A 92 -0.82 6.34 -11.37
N LEU A 93 -0.11 7.33 -11.92
CA LEU A 93 -0.06 7.54 -13.37
C LEU A 93 0.62 6.37 -14.09
N GLU A 94 1.63 5.80 -13.47
CA GLU A 94 2.35 4.64 -13.99
C GLU A 94 1.48 3.38 -13.99
N GLY A 95 0.71 3.16 -12.93
CA GLY A 95 -0.27 2.09 -12.86
C GLY A 95 -1.33 2.21 -13.95
N ILE A 96 -1.87 3.41 -14.18
CA ILE A 96 -2.79 3.68 -15.29
C ILE A 96 -2.11 3.37 -16.64
N ARG A 97 -0.87 3.82 -16.83
CA ARG A 97 -0.10 3.58 -18.06
C ARG A 97 0.05 2.09 -18.35
N ILE A 98 0.42 1.28 -17.35
CA ILE A 98 0.56 -0.18 -17.46
C ILE A 98 -0.79 -0.82 -17.77
N CYS A 99 -1.85 -0.48 -17.04
CA CYS A 99 -3.20 -1.01 -17.28
C CYS A 99 -3.69 -0.74 -18.71
N ARG A 100 -3.32 0.42 -19.28
CA ARG A 100 -3.65 0.81 -20.66
C ARG A 100 -2.90 0.03 -21.75
N GLN A 101 -1.79 -0.64 -21.43
CA GLN A 101 -1.12 -1.53 -22.38
C GLN A 101 -1.89 -2.83 -22.61
N GLY A 102 -2.84 -3.17 -21.72
CA GLY A 102 -3.81 -4.24 -21.94
C GLY A 102 -5.13 -3.71 -22.49
N PHE A 103 -6.22 -4.26 -21.97
CA PHE A 103 -7.60 -3.84 -22.30
C PHE A 103 -8.32 -3.47 -21.00
N PRO A 104 -8.10 -2.25 -20.47
CA PRO A 104 -8.61 -1.86 -19.16
C PRO A 104 -10.13 -1.68 -19.18
N ASN A 105 -10.68 -1.26 -20.32
CA ASN A 105 -12.12 -1.10 -20.52
C ASN A 105 -12.70 -2.43 -21.00
N ARG A 106 -13.49 -3.10 -20.17
CA ARG A 106 -14.21 -4.33 -20.52
C ARG A 106 -15.68 -4.13 -20.19
N ILE A 107 -16.51 -4.12 -21.22
CA ILE A 107 -17.95 -3.93 -21.08
C ILE A 107 -18.62 -5.25 -21.49
N PRO A 108 -19.55 -5.80 -20.69
CA PRO A 108 -20.35 -6.95 -21.10
C PRO A 108 -21.09 -6.71 -22.43
N PHE A 109 -21.21 -7.73 -23.27
CA PHE A 109 -21.78 -7.57 -24.61
C PHE A 109 -23.20 -6.99 -24.62
N GLN A 110 -24.02 -7.36 -23.65
CA GLN A 110 -25.39 -6.84 -23.53
C GLN A 110 -25.40 -5.33 -23.25
N GLU A 111 -24.54 -4.86 -22.35
CA GLU A 111 -24.42 -3.43 -22.04
C GLU A 111 -23.83 -2.66 -23.23
N PHE A 112 -22.82 -3.22 -23.91
CA PHE A 112 -22.26 -2.64 -25.11
C PHE A 112 -23.33 -2.47 -26.21
N ARG A 113 -24.11 -3.51 -26.47
CA ARG A 113 -25.24 -3.47 -27.42
C ARG A 113 -26.20 -2.34 -27.06
N GLN A 114 -26.75 -2.38 -25.85
CA GLN A 114 -27.75 -1.43 -25.40
C GLN A 114 -27.26 0.02 -25.50
N ARG A 115 -25.97 0.26 -25.17
CA ARG A 115 -25.37 1.59 -25.20
C ARG A 115 -25.13 2.13 -26.60
N TYR A 116 -24.74 1.27 -27.55
CA TYR A 116 -24.28 1.69 -28.87
C TYR A 116 -25.23 1.32 -30.02
N GLU A 117 -26.42 0.77 -29.72
CA GLU A 117 -27.38 0.32 -30.74
C GLU A 117 -27.89 1.45 -31.66
N LEU A 118 -28.01 2.66 -31.11
CA LEU A 118 -28.37 3.87 -31.86
C LEU A 118 -27.35 4.26 -32.94
N LEU A 119 -26.09 3.87 -32.79
CA LEU A 119 -25.03 4.22 -33.75
C LEU A 119 -25.05 3.31 -34.98
N THR A 120 -25.70 2.14 -34.91
CA THR A 120 -25.68 1.16 -36.00
C THR A 120 -27.07 0.52 -36.24
N PRO A 121 -28.14 1.31 -36.47
CA PRO A 121 -29.53 0.81 -36.52
C PRO A 121 -29.77 -0.36 -37.51
N ASN A 122 -28.98 -0.44 -38.59
CA ASN A 122 -29.10 -1.49 -39.62
C ASN A 122 -28.31 -2.77 -39.35
N VAL A 123 -27.45 -2.77 -38.33
CA VAL A 123 -26.60 -3.90 -37.95
C VAL A 123 -27.31 -4.80 -36.93
N LEU A 124 -28.06 -4.20 -36.02
CA LEU A 124 -28.58 -4.88 -34.82
C LEU A 124 -29.83 -5.71 -35.03
N THR A 125 -30.55 -5.45 -36.12
CA THR A 125 -31.65 -6.31 -36.60
C THR A 125 -31.17 -7.67 -37.12
N ARG A 126 -29.88 -7.81 -37.45
CA ARG A 126 -29.32 -9.05 -38.01
C ARG A 126 -28.72 -10.00 -36.98
N PHE A 127 -28.48 -9.56 -35.75
CA PHE A 127 -27.76 -10.35 -34.75
C PHE A 127 -28.43 -10.27 -33.37
N HIS A 128 -28.99 -11.40 -32.91
CA HIS A 128 -29.49 -11.56 -31.54
C HIS A 128 -28.36 -11.86 -30.54
N ASP A 129 -27.22 -12.36 -31.02
CA ASP A 129 -26.03 -12.69 -30.22
C ASP A 129 -25.09 -11.48 -30.07
N GLY A 130 -24.92 -11.01 -28.83
CA GLY A 130 -24.05 -9.89 -28.47
C GLY A 130 -22.58 -10.09 -28.87
N LYS A 131 -22.09 -11.34 -28.98
CA LYS A 131 -20.71 -11.62 -29.41
C LYS A 131 -20.49 -11.38 -30.90
N ARG A 132 -21.51 -11.55 -31.73
CA ARG A 132 -21.42 -11.34 -33.19
C ARG A 132 -21.52 -9.86 -33.55
N LEU A 133 -22.23 -9.08 -32.74
CA LEU A 133 -22.40 -7.63 -32.91
C LEU A 133 -21.12 -6.81 -32.77
N VAL A 134 -20.20 -7.24 -31.91
CA VAL A 134 -18.95 -6.52 -31.63
C VAL A 134 -17.79 -6.84 -32.58
N ARG A 135 -18.02 -7.68 -33.60
CA ARG A 135 -16.99 -8.12 -34.57
C ARG A 135 -16.98 -7.32 -35.88
N LEU A 136 -17.84 -6.31 -36.00
CA LEU A 136 -17.88 -5.38 -37.13
C LEU A 136 -16.84 -4.29 -36.96
#